data_AF-A0A2S2Q623-F1
#
_entry.id   AF-A0A2S2Q623-F1
#
_cell.length_a   1.000
_cell.length_b   1.000
_cell.length_c   1.000
_cell.angle_alpha   90.00
_cell.angle_beta   90.00
_cell.angle_gamma   90.00
#
_symmetry.space_group_name_H-M   'P 1'
#
loop_
_entity.id
_entity.type
_entity.pdbx_description
1 polymer ?
#
loop_
_entity_poly.entity_id
_entity_poly.type
_entity_poly.pdbx_seq_one_letter_code
_entity_poly.pdbx_strand_id
1 'polypeptide(L)'
;MDLNDELERPSKIINRGTLTKPELTQTFTGIDINNIHQCLYRSRRSLYPKLPTNIIEVINVMNELQIKTVQDENFILVVDSVNKIICFLTESNLKLLCSVDKIFVDVHLLTVQNIFFSFLLST
;
A
#
# COMPACT_ATOMS: atom_id res chain seq x y z
N MET A 1 21.93 0.22 5.07
CA MET A 1 20.56 0.00 5.58
C MET A 1 20.08 -1.26 4.92
N ASP A 2 19.66 -2.25 5.69
CA ASP A 2 19.27 -3.55 5.11
C ASP A 2 17.95 -3.38 4.34
N LEU A 3 17.74 -4.14 3.26
CA LEU A 3 16.57 -3.95 2.38
C LEU A 3 15.23 -4.08 3.15
N ASN A 4 15.24 -4.88 4.21
CA ASN A 4 14.10 -5.09 5.11
C ASN A 4 13.73 -3.86 5.95
N ASP A 5 14.67 -2.97 6.25
CA ASP A 5 14.40 -1.77 7.06
C ASP A 5 13.65 -0.68 6.27
N GLU A 6 13.65 -0.76 4.93
CA GLU A 6 13.00 0.24 4.08
C GLU A 6 11.47 0.19 4.16
N LEU A 7 10.91 -1.01 4.34
CA LEU A 7 9.46 -1.24 4.44
C LEU A 7 8.95 -1.21 5.89
N GLU A 8 9.85 -1.29 6.86
CA GLU A 8 9.47 -1.41 8.26
C GLU A 8 9.05 -0.06 8.88
N ARG A 9 8.21 -0.06 9.92
CA ARG A 9 7.83 1.19 10.58
C ARG A 9 9.06 1.83 11.25
N PRO A 10 9.34 3.14 11.08
CA PRO A 10 10.49 3.82 11.68
C PRO A 10 10.67 3.55 13.18
N SER A 11 9.57 3.51 13.93
CA SER A 11 9.60 3.22 15.37
C SER A 11 10.12 1.82 15.71
N LYS A 12 9.87 0.81 14.86
CA LYS A 12 10.39 -0.54 15.06
C LYS A 12 11.91 -0.59 14.83
N ILE A 13 12.40 0.11 13.81
CA ILE A 13 13.83 0.21 13.49
C ILE A 13 14.57 0.89 14.64
N ILE A 14 14.03 2.01 15.13
CA ILE A 14 14.59 2.76 16.27
C ILE A 14 14.59 1.88 17.52
N ASN A 15 13.46 1.25 17.86
CA ASN A 15 13.36 0.37 19.03
C ASN A 15 14.30 -0.84 18.94
N ARG A 16 14.48 -1.41 17.76
CA ARG A 16 15.44 -2.50 17.55
C ARG A 16 16.86 -2.02 17.82
N GLY A 17 17.23 -0.86 17.29
CA GLY A 17 18.54 -0.25 17.51
C GLY A 17 18.81 0.05 18.99
N THR A 18 17.84 0.59 19.71
CA THR A 18 17.97 0.91 21.14
C THR A 18 18.07 -0.35 22.02
N LEU A 19 17.32 -1.40 21.70
CA LEU A 19 17.42 -2.68 22.40
C LEU A 19 18.76 -3.39 22.16
N THR A 20 19.33 -3.25 20.97
CA THR A 20 20.61 -3.89 20.60
C THR A 20 21.81 -3.17 21.24
N LYS A 21 21.68 -1.86 21.51
CA LYS A 21 22.74 -1.01 22.08
C LYS A 21 22.18 -0.12 23.19
N PRO A 22 21.85 -0.69 24.37
CA PRO A 22 21.24 0.07 25.45
C PRO A 22 22.15 1.18 25.98
N GLU A 23 23.47 1.03 25.87
CA GLU A 23 24.43 2.03 26.36
C GLU A 23 24.35 3.38 25.62
N LEU A 24 23.91 3.37 24.36
CA LEU A 24 23.69 4.58 23.56
C LEU A 24 22.36 5.27 23.89
N THR A 25 21.45 4.60 24.61
CA THR A 25 20.12 5.18 24.91
C THR A 25 20.18 6.31 25.91
N GLN A 26 21.19 6.34 26.78
CA GLN A 26 21.37 7.41 27.78
C GLN A 26 21.75 8.76 27.14
N THR A 27 22.36 8.72 25.96
CA THR A 27 22.78 9.91 25.20
C THR A 27 21.77 10.31 24.12
N PHE A 28 20.78 9.47 23.85
CA PHE A 28 19.84 9.64 22.75
C PHE A 28 18.78 10.69 23.11
N THR A 29 18.78 11.79 22.37
CA THR A 29 17.81 12.88 22.59
C THR A 29 16.64 12.78 21.61
N GLY A 30 15.56 13.52 21.89
CA GLY A 30 14.46 13.66 20.94
C GLY A 30 14.87 14.26 19.59
N ILE A 31 15.97 15.03 19.56
CA ILE A 31 16.54 15.60 18.33
C ILE A 31 17.12 14.48 17.45
N ASP A 32 17.84 13.54 18.05
CA ASP A 32 18.43 12.39 17.34
C ASP A 32 17.35 11.50 16.73
N ILE A 33 16.27 11.25 17.49
CA ILE A 33 15.10 10.51 17.02
C ILE A 33 14.49 11.22 15.80
N ASN A 34 14.27 12.53 15.88
CA ASN A 34 13.73 13.30 14.75
C ASN A 34 14.67 13.26 13.54
N ASN A 35 15.98 13.36 13.74
CA ASN A 35 16.97 13.25 12.67
C ASN A 35 16.91 11.90 11.97
N ILE A 36 16.77 10.79 12.72
CA ILE A 36 16.58 9.46 12.14
C ILE A 36 15.29 9.38 11.32
N HIS A 37 14.18 9.91 11.85
CA HIS A 37 12.92 9.98 11.10
C HIS A 37 13.09 10.72 9.77
N GLN A 38 13.80 11.84 9.78
CA GLN A 38 14.06 12.62 8.56
C GLN A 38 14.96 11.88 7.57
N CYS A 39 16.03 11.23 8.04
CA CYS A 39 16.90 10.41 7.19
C CYS A 39 16.12 9.26 6.54
N LEU A 40 15.32 8.54 7.33
CA LEU A 40 14.42 7.48 6.84
C LEU A 40 13.45 8.00 5.80
N TYR A 41 12.79 9.12 6.09
CA TYR A 41 11.83 9.73 5.17
C TYR A 41 12.49 10.13 3.85
N ARG A 42 13.64 10.79 3.89
CA ARG A 42 14.38 11.22 2.69
C ARG A 42 14.83 10.02 1.85
N SER A 43 15.40 9.00 2.49
CA SER A 43 15.83 7.76 1.83
C SER A 43 14.66 7.05 1.15
N ARG A 44 13.52 6.91 1.83
CA ARG A 44 12.30 6.34 1.23
C ARG A 44 11.80 7.20 0.07
N ARG A 45 11.78 8.52 0.23
CA ARG A 45 11.29 9.43 -0.81
C ARG A 45 12.19 9.51 -2.05
N SER A 46 13.48 9.18 -1.93
CA SER A 46 14.35 9.01 -3.09
C SER A 46 14.13 7.70 -3.84
N LEU A 47 13.59 6.68 -3.17
CA LEU A 47 13.38 5.34 -3.74
C LEU A 47 11.97 5.17 -4.31
N TYR A 48 10.95 5.62 -3.58
CA TYR A 48 9.55 5.47 -3.96
C TYR A 48 9.05 6.66 -4.77
N PRO A 49 8.25 6.42 -5.83
CA PRO A 49 7.62 7.50 -6.57
C PRO A 49 6.73 8.34 -5.65
N LYS A 50 6.56 9.61 -6.01
CA LYS A 50 5.63 10.48 -5.28
C LYS A 50 4.22 9.87 -5.39
N LEU A 51 3.50 9.87 -4.27
CA LEU A 51 2.09 9.51 -4.29
C LEU A 51 1.34 10.44 -5.25
N PRO A 52 0.44 9.90 -6.08
CA PRO A 52 -0.36 10.70 -6.98
C PRO A 52 -1.21 11.68 -6.18
N THR A 53 -1.28 12.92 -6.67
CA THR A 53 -1.94 14.04 -5.97
C THR A 53 -3.37 14.26 -6.43
N ASN A 54 -3.74 13.67 -7.57
CA ASN A 54 -5.07 13.76 -8.15
C ASN A 54 -5.45 12.44 -8.83
N ILE A 55 -6.75 12.27 -9.09
CA ILE A 55 -7.32 11.05 -9.65
C ILE A 55 -6.80 10.73 -11.07
N ILE A 56 -6.42 11.73 -11.85
CA ILE A 56 -5.89 11.52 -13.21
C ILE A 56 -4.51 10.87 -13.13
N GLU A 57 -3.65 11.34 -12.22
CA GLU A 57 -2.37 10.69 -11.94
C GLU A 57 -2.55 9.24 -11.46
N VAL A 58 -3.56 8.97 -10.62
CA VAL A 58 -3.89 7.60 -10.20
C VAL A 58 -4.27 6.75 -11.41
N ILE A 59 -5.18 7.21 -12.27
CA ILE A 59 -5.62 6.49 -13.46
C ILE A 59 -4.44 6.19 -14.39
N ASN A 60 -3.58 7.17 -14.65
CA ASN A 60 -2.41 7.00 -15.50
C ASN A 60 -1.45 5.94 -14.94
N VAL A 61 -1.14 6.02 -13.64
CA VAL A 61 -0.29 5.03 -12.96
C VAL A 61 -0.94 3.64 -13.01
N MET A 62 -2.25 3.52 -12.77
CA MET A 62 -2.96 2.24 -12.81
C MET A 62 -3.01 1.63 -14.21
N ASN A 63 -3.05 2.44 -15.27
CA ASN A 63 -2.97 1.95 -16.65
C ASN A 63 -1.57 1.40 -17.01
N GLU A 64 -0.52 1.94 -16.40
CA GLU A 64 0.86 1.50 -16.64
C GLU A 64 1.26 0.31 -15.76
N LEU A 65 0.66 0.18 -14.58
CA LEU A 65 0.97 -0.87 -13.62
C LEU A 65 0.46 -2.25 -14.10
N GLN A 66 1.39 -3.17 -14.33
CA GLN A 66 1.06 -4.58 -14.53
C GLN A 66 1.00 -5.31 -13.19
N ILE A 67 -0.13 -5.17 -12.49
CA ILE A 67 -0.38 -5.91 -11.24
C ILE A 67 -0.98 -7.26 -11.58
N LYS A 68 -0.22 -8.32 -11.31
CA LYS A 68 -0.65 -9.69 -11.50
C LYS A 68 -0.79 -10.43 -10.17
N THR A 69 -1.70 -11.38 -10.12
CA THR A 69 -1.81 -12.33 -9.01
C THR A 69 -0.67 -13.34 -9.05
N VAL A 70 -0.54 -14.15 -8.00
CA VAL A 70 0.40 -15.29 -7.96
C VAL A 70 0.16 -16.29 -9.10
N GLN A 71 -1.06 -16.30 -9.65
CA GLN A 71 -1.47 -17.15 -10.77
C GLN A 71 -1.29 -16.47 -12.14
N ASP A 72 -0.56 -15.35 -12.20
CA ASP A 72 -0.30 -14.55 -13.40
C ASP A 72 -1.57 -13.92 -14.03
N GLU A 73 -2.68 -13.83 -13.28
CA GLU A 73 -3.90 -13.14 -13.72
C GLU A 73 -3.80 -11.63 -13.47
N ASN A 74 -4.30 -10.81 -14.40
CA ASN A 74 -4.40 -9.37 -14.20
C ASN A 74 -5.38 -9.06 -13.06
N PHE A 75 -4.89 -8.32 -12.05
CA PHE A 75 -5.68 -7.98 -10.86
C PHE A 75 -6.49 -6.68 -11.00
N ILE A 76 -6.17 -5.87 -12.01
CA ILE A 76 -6.95 -4.69 -12.38
C ILE A 76 -7.84 -5.09 -13.55
N LEU A 77 -9.15 -5.17 -13.31
CA LEU A 77 -10.12 -5.59 -14.33
C LEU A 77 -10.49 -4.45 -15.28
N VAL A 78 -10.79 -3.28 -14.71
CA VAL A 78 -11.23 -2.10 -15.46
C VAL A 78 -10.62 -0.85 -14.85
N VAL A 79 -10.11 0.03 -15.72
CA VAL A 79 -9.78 1.42 -15.42
C VAL A 79 -10.60 2.30 -16.36
N ASP A 80 -11.66 2.89 -15.84
CA ASP A 80 -12.51 3.82 -16.58
C ASP A 80 -12.08 5.26 -16.26
N SER A 81 -11.38 5.88 -17.21
CA SER A 81 -10.88 7.24 -17.08
C SER A 81 -11.98 8.30 -17.16
N VAL A 82 -13.10 8.00 -17.82
CA VAL A 82 -14.22 8.93 -18.02
C VAL A 82 -15.03 9.03 -16.73
N ASN A 83 -15.42 7.89 -16.18
CA ASN A 83 -16.20 7.82 -14.94
C ASN A 83 -15.33 7.83 -13.68
N LYS A 84 -14.00 7.78 -13.83
CA LYS A 84 -12.99 7.75 -12.74
C LYS A 84 -13.17 6.54 -11.83
N ILE A 85 -13.49 5.39 -12.42
CA ILE A 85 -13.71 4.12 -11.72
C ILE A 85 -12.51 3.21 -11.93
N ILE A 86 -12.04 2.58 -10.85
CA ILE A 86 -11.01 1.54 -10.90
C ILE A 86 -11.58 0.29 -10.22
N CYS A 87 -11.61 -0.81 -10.95
CA CYS A 87 -12.12 -2.09 -10.47
C CYS A 87 -10.96 -3.06 -10.21
N PHE A 88 -10.72 -3.35 -8.93
CA PHE A 88 -9.73 -4.33 -8.48
C PHE A 88 -10.40 -5.70 -8.39
N LEU A 89 -10.22 -6.51 -9.42
CA LEU A 89 -10.79 -7.84 -9.53
C LEU A 89 -10.05 -8.60 -10.62
N THR A 90 -10.03 -9.93 -10.57
CA THR A 90 -9.62 -10.75 -11.72
C THR A 90 -10.85 -11.18 -12.51
N GLU A 91 -10.65 -11.59 -13.77
CA GLU A 91 -11.74 -12.15 -14.57
C GLU A 91 -12.34 -13.41 -13.91
N SER A 92 -11.50 -14.24 -13.29
CA SER A 92 -11.92 -15.43 -12.55
C SER A 92 -12.78 -15.08 -11.34
N ASN A 93 -12.41 -14.05 -10.58
CA ASN A 93 -13.23 -13.56 -9.48
C ASN A 93 -14.57 -12.98 -9.97
N LEU A 94 -14.58 -12.29 -11.11
CA LEU A 94 -15.82 -11.79 -11.70
C LEU A 94 -16.75 -12.94 -12.11
N LYS A 95 -16.22 -13.97 -12.79
CA LYS A 95 -17.00 -15.15 -13.17
C LYS A 95 -17.59 -15.85 -11.93
N LEU A 96 -16.80 -15.97 -10.87
CA LEU A 96 -17.26 -16.53 -9.61
C LEU A 96 -18.38 -15.68 -8.99
N LEU A 97 -18.23 -14.36 -8.95
CA LEU A 97 -19.27 -13.44 -8.48
C LEU A 97 -20.55 -13.54 -9.31
N CYS A 98 -20.47 -13.76 -10.62
CA CYS A 98 -21.63 -13.98 -11.48
C CYS A 98 -22.29 -15.36 -11.29
N SER A 99 -21.57 -16.33 -10.71
CA SER A 99 -22.07 -17.70 -10.54
C SER A 99 -22.76 -17.95 -9.19
N VAL A 100 -22.68 -16.99 -8.27
CA VAL A 100 -23.24 -17.11 -6.91
C VAL A 100 -24.53 -16.30 -6.79
N ASP A 101 -25.54 -16.86 -6.10
CA ASP A 101 -26.83 -16.20 -5.88
C ASP A 101 -26.77 -15.10 -4.81
N LYS A 102 -25.77 -15.16 -3.93
CA LYS A 102 -25.60 -14.24 -2.79
C LYS A 102 -24.14 -13.91 -2.61
N ILE A 103 -23.86 -12.62 -2.47
CA ILE A 103 -22.54 -12.09 -2.14
C ILE A 103 -22.60 -11.36 -0.80
N PHE A 104 -21.62 -11.61 0.06
CA PHE A 104 -21.41 -10.83 1.28
C PHE A 104 -20.34 -9.79 0.99
N VAL A 105 -20.73 -8.52 1.08
CA VAL A 105 -19.84 -7.40 0.83
C VAL A 105 -19.57 -6.73 2.16
N ASP A 106 -18.31 -6.74 2.58
CA ASP A 106 -17.85 -5.92 3.70
C ASP A 106 -17.20 -4.65 3.15
N VAL A 107 -17.62 -3.49 3.68
CA VAL A 107 -17.17 -2.18 3.21
C VAL A 107 -16.29 -1.57 4.28
N HIS A 108 -14.97 -1.68 4.10
CA HIS A 108 -14.00 -0.91 4.87
C HIS A 108 -13.64 0.37 4.11
N LEU A 109 -14.23 1.49 4.53
CA LEU A 109 -13.99 2.81 3.95
C LEU A 109 -12.69 3.41 4.52
N LEU A 110 -11.61 3.38 3.74
CA LEU A 110 -10.50 4.32 3.95
C LEU A 110 -10.79 5.56 3.10
N THR A 111 -11.09 6.66 3.77
CA THR A 111 -11.43 7.97 3.20
C THR A 111 -10.31 8.53 2.32
N VAL A 112 -10.33 8.21 1.03
CA VAL A 112 -9.89 9.10 -0.07
C VAL A 112 -10.83 8.86 -1.27
N GLN A 113 -12.04 9.41 -1.16
CA GLN A 113 -13.00 9.73 -2.24
C GLN A 113 -13.34 8.72 -3.35
N ASN A 114 -12.88 7.47 -3.32
CA ASN A 114 -13.28 6.43 -4.26
C ASN A 114 -13.63 5.15 -3.51
N ILE A 115 -14.73 4.53 -3.91
CA ILE A 115 -15.31 3.35 -3.29
C ILE A 115 -14.36 2.17 -3.54
N PHE A 116 -13.81 1.60 -2.47
CA PHE A 116 -13.06 0.35 -2.49
C PHE A 116 -14.01 -0.78 -2.08
N PHE A 117 -14.17 -1.80 -2.94
CA PHE A 117 -14.83 -3.05 -2.57
C PHE A 117 -13.75 -4.12 -2.35
N SER A 118 -13.65 -4.61 -1.12
CA SER A 118 -12.87 -5.81 -0.80
C SER A 118 -13.84 -6.98 -0.75
N PHE A 119 -13.81 -7.85 -1.77
CA PHE A 119 -14.64 -9.05 -1.79
C PHE A 119 -13.98 -10.14 -0.95
N LEU A 120 -14.51 -10.38 0.26
CA LEU A 120 -14.20 -11.57 1.04
C LEU A 120 -15.06 -12.72 0.51
N LEU A 121 -14.49 -13.52 -0.39
CA LEU A 121 -15.08 -14.80 -0.77
C LEU A 121 -14.73 -15.82 0.33
N SER A 122 -15.69 -16.10 1.23
CA SER A 122 -15.61 -17.31 2.06
C SER A 122 -15.76 -18.50 1.14
N THR A 123 -14.76 -19.39 1.17
CA THR A 123 -14.93 -20.78 0.73
C THR A 123 -15.73 -21.56 1.76
#